data_AF-A0A965KDC1-F1
#
_entry.id   AF-A0A965KDC1-F1
#
_cell.length_a   1.000
_cell.length_b   1.000
_cell.length_c   1.000
_cell.angle_alpha   90.00
_cell.angle_beta   90.00
_cell.angle_gamma   90.00
#
_symmetry.space_group_name_H-M   'P 1'
#
loop_
_entity.id
_entity.type
_entity.pdbx_description
1 polymer ?
#
loop_
_entity_poly.entity_id
_entity_poly.type
_entity_poly.pdbx_seq_one_letter_code
_entity_poly.pdbx_strand_id
1 'polypeptide(L)'
;MPLHRLTLTAALLASAFVNAFAADAVTPTAKTELFNGKDTAGWVVFPEETSKETWSIKDGLLVCVGKPNGFLRTEKSYKQYR
;
A
#
# COMPACT_ATOMS: atom_id res chain seq x y z
N MET A 1 58.65 -29.52 -11.56
CA MET A 1 57.40 -29.00 -12.15
C MET A 1 56.35 -28.88 -11.04
N PRO A 2 55.97 -27.67 -10.58
CA PRO A 2 55.01 -27.54 -9.48
C PRO A 2 53.57 -27.49 -10.00
N LEU A 3 52.85 -28.61 -9.91
CA LEU A 3 51.46 -28.78 -10.34
C LEU A 3 50.45 -28.59 -9.18
N HIS A 4 50.65 -27.61 -8.30
CA HIS A 4 49.74 -27.33 -7.17
C HIS A 4 49.16 -25.91 -7.17
N ARG A 5 49.53 -25.08 -8.16
CA ARG A 5 49.03 -23.69 -8.26
C ARG A 5 47.72 -23.57 -9.04
N LEU A 6 47.19 -24.66 -9.60
CA LEU A 6 46.04 -24.61 -10.51
C LEU A 6 44.69 -24.96 -9.87
N THR A 7 44.64 -25.47 -8.64
CA THR A 7 43.39 -25.93 -8.01
C THR A 7 42.71 -24.88 -7.14
N LEU A 8 43.35 -23.74 -6.82
CA LEU A 8 42.78 -22.73 -5.93
C LEU A 8 42.02 -21.59 -6.63
N THR A 9 42.01 -21.53 -7.97
CA THR A 9 41.35 -20.47 -8.73
C THR A 9 39.92 -20.79 -9.15
N ALA A 10 39.48 -22.05 -9.08
CA ALA A 10 38.15 -22.46 -9.55
C ALA A 10 37.03 -22.29 -8.50
N ALA A 11 37.36 -22.25 -7.21
CA ALA A 11 36.34 -22.20 -6.15
C ALA A 11 35.85 -20.77 -5.80
N LEU A 12 36.54 -19.71 -6.25
CA LEU A 12 36.17 -18.32 -5.93
C LEU A 12 35.18 -17.69 -6.92
N LEU A 13 34.89 -18.34 -8.05
CA LEU A 13 34.06 -17.77 -9.12
C LEU A 13 32.57 -18.11 -9.00
N ALA A 14 32.17 -19.03 -8.11
CA ALA A 14 30.79 -19.50 -8.01
C ALA A 14 29.92 -18.73 -6.98
N SER A 15 30.49 -17.83 -6.18
CA SER A 15 29.78 -17.13 -5.09
C SER A 15 29.29 -15.72 -5.44
N ALA A 16 29.52 -15.21 -6.65
CA ALA A 16 29.22 -13.82 -7.02
C ALA A 16 27.82 -13.58 -7.63
N PHE A 17 26.98 -14.59 -7.78
CA PHE A 17 25.75 -14.48 -8.60
C PHE A 17 24.42 -14.49 -7.84
N VAL A 18 24.39 -14.11 -6.56
CA VAL A 18 23.14 -14.03 -5.80
C VAL A 18 23.00 -12.67 -5.10
N ASN A 19 22.54 -11.65 -5.84
CA ASN A 19 21.64 -10.58 -5.35
C ASN A 19 21.53 -9.42 -6.34
N ALA A 20 20.70 -9.53 -7.39
CA ALA A 20 20.44 -8.39 -8.28
C ALA A 20 18.96 -8.14 -8.57
N PHE A 21 18.02 -8.67 -7.77
CA PHE A 21 16.59 -8.47 -7.97
C PHE A 21 15.86 -7.88 -6.75
N ALA A 22 16.54 -7.07 -5.94
CA ALA A 22 15.84 -6.18 -5.02
C ALA A 22 15.45 -4.92 -5.79
N ALA A 23 14.20 -4.86 -6.26
CA ALA A 23 13.65 -3.60 -6.75
C ALA A 23 13.50 -2.65 -5.54
N ASP A 24 14.02 -1.43 -5.66
CA ASP A 24 13.84 -0.41 -4.63
C ASP A 24 12.35 -0.13 -4.42
N ALA A 25 11.94 0.01 -3.15
CA ALA A 25 10.58 0.39 -2.82
C ALA A 25 10.28 1.81 -3.32
N VAL A 26 9.31 1.94 -4.24
CA VAL A 26 8.86 3.25 -4.72
C VAL A 26 8.23 4.02 -3.56
N THR A 27 8.83 5.15 -3.20
CA THR A 27 8.29 6.05 -2.18
C THR A 27 7.42 7.11 -2.87
N PRO A 28 6.13 7.26 -2.51
CA PRO A 28 5.30 8.30 -3.09
C PRO A 28 5.88 9.69 -2.82
N THR A 29 5.91 10.52 -3.86
CA THR A 29 6.39 11.91 -3.78
C THR A 29 5.30 12.89 -3.34
N ALA A 30 4.05 12.44 -3.28
CA ALA A 30 2.89 13.25 -2.92
C ALA A 30 1.93 12.46 -2.03
N LYS A 31 1.18 13.20 -1.20
CA LYS A 31 0.08 12.68 -0.39
C LYS A 31 -1.23 13.29 -0.87
N THR A 32 -2.31 12.52 -0.77
CA THR A 32 -3.67 13.02 -1.03
C THR A 32 -4.47 12.88 0.25
N GLU A 33 -5.00 13.99 0.74
CA GLU A 33 -5.97 13.96 1.83
C GLU A 33 -7.30 13.41 1.27
N LEU A 34 -7.68 12.21 1.72
CA LEU A 34 -8.91 11.58 1.29
C LEU A 34 -10.14 12.10 2.07
N PHE A 35 -9.94 12.65 3.25
CA PHE A 35 -11.01 13.13 4.11
C PHE A 35 -10.76 14.57 4.52
N ASN A 36 -11.79 15.41 4.40
CA ASN A 36 -11.72 16.86 4.63
C ASN A 36 -12.18 17.30 6.03
N GLY A 37 -12.61 16.36 6.89
CA GLY A 37 -13.14 16.65 8.22
C GLY A 37 -14.56 17.23 8.26
N LYS A 38 -15.26 17.35 7.13
CA LYS A 38 -16.54 18.05 7.04
C LYS A 38 -17.65 17.19 6.46
N ASP A 39 -17.33 16.39 5.46
CA ASP A 39 -18.28 15.57 4.72
C ASP A 39 -17.58 14.38 4.06
N THR A 40 -18.37 13.57 3.35
CA THR A 40 -17.89 12.40 2.61
C THR A 40 -17.66 12.71 1.13
N ALA A 41 -17.32 13.96 0.76
CA ALA A 41 -17.00 14.28 -0.62
C ALA A 41 -15.81 13.44 -1.12
N GLY A 42 -15.93 12.86 -2.32
CA GLY A 42 -14.93 11.91 -2.85
C GLY A 42 -15.12 10.48 -2.35
N TRP A 43 -16.20 10.19 -1.62
CA TRP A 43 -16.56 8.85 -1.14
C TRP A 43 -17.95 8.44 -1.59
N VAL A 44 -18.11 7.13 -1.75
CA VAL A 44 -19.36 6.46 -2.10
C VAL A 44 -19.73 5.52 -0.96
N VAL A 45 -20.97 5.64 -0.47
CA VAL A 45 -21.56 4.70 0.48
C VAL A 45 -22.13 3.50 -0.30
N PHE A 46 -21.91 2.29 0.21
CA PHE A 46 -22.48 1.08 -0.35
C PHE A 46 -22.96 0.11 0.75
N PRO A 47 -24.23 -0.34 0.75
CA PRO A 47 -25.28 0.07 -0.18
C PRO A 47 -25.85 1.45 0.20
N GLU A 48 -26.43 2.18 -0.78
CA GLU A 48 -26.76 3.61 -0.66
C GLU A 48 -27.67 3.92 0.52
N GLU A 49 -28.59 3.02 0.85
CA GLU A 49 -29.54 3.11 1.95
C GLU A 49 -28.88 3.24 3.34
N THR A 50 -27.61 2.86 3.49
CA THR A 50 -26.91 2.89 4.78
C THR A 50 -26.34 4.26 5.14
N SER A 51 -26.36 5.22 4.20
CA SER A 51 -25.63 6.49 4.27
C SER A 51 -25.88 7.30 5.53
N LYS A 52 -27.14 7.61 5.85
CA LYS A 52 -27.47 8.54 6.94
C LYS A 52 -27.54 7.90 8.32
N GLU A 53 -27.76 6.60 8.38
CA GLU A 53 -27.92 5.87 9.65
C GLU A 53 -26.57 5.34 10.16
N THR A 54 -25.66 4.99 9.24
CA THR A 54 -24.40 4.33 9.59
C THR A 54 -23.24 5.30 9.73
N TRP A 55 -23.23 6.36 8.91
CA TRP A 55 -22.10 7.27 8.76
C TRP A 55 -22.48 8.70 9.18
N SER A 56 -21.63 9.32 9.99
CA SER A 56 -21.80 10.73 10.38
C SER A 56 -20.45 11.43 10.55
N ILE A 57 -20.47 12.76 10.54
CA ILE A 57 -19.29 13.59 10.82
C ILE A 57 -19.51 14.27 12.16
N LYS A 58 -18.60 14.06 13.11
CA LYS A 58 -18.65 14.70 14.43
C LYS A 58 -17.27 15.17 14.85
N ASP A 59 -17.15 16.45 15.20
CA ASP A 59 -15.89 17.06 15.66
C ASP A 59 -14.70 16.82 14.70
N GLY A 60 -14.97 16.84 13.39
CA GLY A 60 -13.96 16.59 12.36
C GLY A 60 -13.66 15.10 12.11
N LEU A 61 -14.39 14.18 12.74
CA LEU A 61 -14.18 12.73 12.63
C LEU A 61 -15.30 12.06 11.83
N LEU A 62 -14.92 11.13 10.95
CA LEU A 62 -15.87 10.19 10.33
C LEU A 62 -16.22 9.10 11.35
N VAL A 63 -17.49 9.02 11.73
CA VAL A 63 -18.02 8.08 12.73
C VAL A 63 -18.84 7.00 12.04
N CYS A 64 -18.56 5.74 12.36
CA CYS A 64 -19.30 4.57 11.89
C CYS A 64 -19.98 3.88 13.09
N VAL A 65 -21.31 3.80 13.08
CA VAL A 65 -22.07 3.05 14.10
C VAL A 65 -22.25 1.57 13.74
N GLY A 66 -21.92 1.20 12.48
CA GLY A 66 -21.89 -0.17 11.99
C GLY A 66 -23.26 -0.83 11.77
N LYS A 67 -24.37 -0.12 11.95
CA LYS A 67 -25.73 -0.62 11.69
C LYS A 67 -26.61 0.46 11.04
N PRO A 68 -27.30 0.17 9.94
CA PRO A 68 -27.19 -1.04 9.11
C PRO A 68 -25.77 -1.29 8.56
N ASN A 69 -25.46 -2.53 8.17
CA ASN A 69 -24.11 -2.86 7.70
C ASN A 69 -23.86 -2.22 6.33
N GLY A 70 -22.80 -1.42 6.20
CA GLY A 70 -22.41 -0.78 4.96
C GLY A 70 -20.92 -0.44 4.90
N PHE A 71 -20.46 -0.08 3.72
CA PHE A 71 -19.08 0.26 3.40
C PHE A 71 -19.01 1.71 2.90
N LEU A 72 -17.90 2.36 3.19
CA LEU A 72 -17.51 3.61 2.55
C LEU A 72 -16.28 3.34 1.69
N ARG A 73 -16.31 3.71 0.42
CA ARG A 73 -15.18 3.56 -0.52
C ARG A 73 -14.88 4.86 -1.22
N THR A 74 -13.66 5.07 -1.68
CA THR A 74 -13.33 6.22 -2.52
C THR A 74 -14.08 6.16 -3.86
N GLU A 75 -14.45 7.32 -4.39
CA GLU A 75 -14.95 7.44 -5.77
C GLU A 75 -13.89 7.01 -6.78
N LYS A 76 -12.64 7.41 -6.52
CA LYS A 76 -11.47 7.06 -7.33
C LYS A 76 -10.92 5.69 -6.93
N SER A 77 -10.37 4.98 -7.90
CA SER A 77 -9.61 3.75 -7.69
C SER A 77 -8.11 4.04 -7.62
N TYR A 78 -7.43 3.41 -6.67
CA TYR A 78 -5.98 3.55 -6.48
C TYR A 78 -5.30 2.20 -6.60
N LYS A 79 -4.05 2.22 -7.06
CA LYS A 79 -3.13 1.07 -7.06
C LYS A 79 -1.75 1.55 -6.63
N GLN A 80 -0.98 0.70 -5.96
CA GLN A 80 0.39 1.00 -5.53
C GLN A 80 0.50 2.31 -4.73
N TYR A 81 -0.27 2.43 -3.65
CA TYR A 81 -0.23 3.55 -2.71
C TYR A 81 0.51 3.17 -1.43
N ARG A 82 0.93 4.17 -0.67
CA ARG A 82 1.49 4.04 0.69
C ARG A 82 0.97 5.17 1.55
#